data_AF-A0A1W1WYM8-F1
#
_entry.id   AF-A0A1W1WYM8-F1
#
_cell.length_a   1.000
_cell.length_b   1.000
_cell.length_c   1.000
_cell.angle_alpha   90.00
_cell.angle_beta   90.00
_cell.angle_gamma   90.00
#
_symmetry.space_group_name_H-M   'P 1'
#
loop_
_entity.id
_entity.type
_entity.pdbx_description
1 polymer ?
#
loop_
_entity_poly.entity_id
_entity_poly.type
_entity_poly.pdbx_seq_one_letter_code
_entity_poly.pdbx_strand_id
1 'polypeptide(L)'
;MAEQHSLNWEGWKEELERVMGNIPKAFRSARTVKRTLQCHLYGCLREAGFQVLADYMPPRVTDRPVDLLVLDREEKIVGAVCFDEVVTLYAVKSLTSFDSPGKVIFTIGRLKKKVDESRFFLKEGVEHVHLEP
;
A
#
# COMPACT_ATOMS: atom_id res chain seq x y z
N MET A 1 -2.29 -24.30 -15.26
CA MET A 1 -2.52 -23.98 -13.84
C MET A 1 -1.76 -22.71 -13.58
N ALA A 2 -2.45 -21.57 -13.42
CA ALA A 2 -1.79 -20.29 -13.20
C ALA A 2 -1.41 -20.23 -11.72
N GLU A 3 -0.12 -20.34 -11.42
CA GLU A 3 0.38 -20.00 -10.10
C GLU A 3 0.11 -18.51 -9.87
N GLN A 4 -0.85 -18.22 -8.98
CA GLN A 4 -1.03 -16.88 -8.43
C GLN A 4 0.29 -16.51 -7.75
N HIS A 5 1.10 -15.67 -8.40
CA HIS A 5 2.16 -14.94 -7.72
C HIS A 5 1.48 -14.01 -6.70
N SER A 6 1.22 -14.52 -5.50
CA SER A 6 0.80 -13.69 -4.38
C SER A 6 1.97 -12.77 -4.04
N LEU A 7 1.75 -11.47 -4.16
CA LEU A 7 2.70 -10.47 -3.69
C LEU A 7 2.80 -10.61 -2.17
N ASN A 8 3.97 -10.99 -1.67
CA ASN A 8 4.23 -11.03 -0.23
C ASN A 8 4.49 -9.61 0.27
N TRP A 9 3.46 -8.95 0.80
CA TRP A 9 3.56 -7.56 1.24
C TRP A 9 4.39 -7.36 2.50
N GLU A 10 4.38 -8.33 3.42
CA GLU A 10 5.23 -8.30 4.62
C GLU A 10 6.71 -8.30 4.25
N GLY A 11 7.09 -8.96 3.15
CA GLY A 11 8.46 -8.97 2.62
C GLY A 11 9.01 -7.60 2.22
N TRP A 12 8.16 -6.59 2.05
CA TRP A 12 8.59 -5.21 1.74
C TRP A 12 8.82 -4.36 3.00
N LYS A 13 8.47 -4.85 4.19
CA LYS A 13 8.47 -4.07 5.42
C LYS A 13 9.83 -3.46 5.72
N GLU A 14 10.88 -4.29 5.82
CA GLU A 14 12.23 -3.84 6.17
C GLU A 14 12.77 -2.78 5.20
N GLU A 15 12.51 -2.97 3.91
CA GLU A 15 12.93 -2.03 2.86
C GLU A 15 12.19 -0.70 2.96
N LEU A 16 10.88 -0.72 3.19
CA LEU A 16 10.08 0.50 3.34
C LEU A 16 10.41 1.24 4.65
N GLU A 17 10.69 0.53 5.73
CA GLU A 17 11.17 1.11 6.99
C GLU A 17 12.53 1.79 6.82
N ARG A 18 13.46 1.14 6.10
CA ARG A 18 14.77 1.72 5.74
C ARG A 18 14.60 3.03 4.97
N VAL A 19 13.74 3.05 3.95
CA VAL A 19 13.46 4.26 3.16
C VAL A 19 12.84 5.35 4.03
N MET A 20 11.87 5.00 4.87
CA MET A 20 11.26 5.93 5.82
C MET A 20 12.30 6.52 6.80
N GLY A 21 13.23 5.70 7.27
CA GLY A 21 14.35 6.07 8.14
C GLY A 21 15.33 7.05 7.49
N ASN A 22 15.54 6.94 6.16
CA ASN A 22 16.43 7.81 5.39
C ASN A 22 15.85 9.20 5.10
N ILE A 23 14.55 9.42 5.23
CA ILE A 23 13.93 10.74 5.05
C ILE A 23 14.44 11.68 6.15
N PRO A 24 15.11 12.81 5.84
CA PRO A 24 15.65 13.68 6.86
C PRO A 24 14.56 14.17 7.82
N LYS A 25 14.84 14.12 9.14
CA LYS A 25 13.83 14.37 10.19
C LYS A 25 13.07 15.69 10.01
N ALA A 26 13.76 16.75 9.57
CA ALA A 26 13.18 18.07 9.32
C ALA A 26 12.09 18.09 8.23
N PHE A 27 12.08 17.12 7.32
CA PHE A 27 11.14 17.05 6.19
C PHE A 27 10.15 15.88 6.32
N ARG A 28 10.17 15.14 7.43
CA ARG A 28 9.44 13.88 7.64
C ARG A 28 7.98 14.11 8.06
N SER A 29 7.22 14.83 7.23
CA SER A 29 5.76 14.92 7.36
C SER A 29 5.09 13.61 6.91
N ALA A 30 3.88 13.30 7.41
CA ALA A 30 3.15 12.10 6.99
C ALA A 30 2.94 12.05 5.47
N ARG A 31 2.61 13.20 4.86
CA ARG A 31 2.50 13.36 3.40
C ARG A 31 3.81 13.05 2.68
N THR A 32 4.94 13.57 3.17
CA THR A 32 6.26 13.32 2.59
C THR A 32 6.61 11.84 2.67
N VAL A 33 6.42 11.22 3.84
CA VAL A 33 6.69 9.79 4.05
C VAL A 33 5.86 8.95 3.09
N LYS A 34 4.53 9.14 3.09
CA LYS A 34 3.61 8.44 2.20
C LYS A 34 4.06 8.52 0.74
N ARG A 35 4.32 9.74 0.23
CA ARG A 35 4.67 9.91 -1.18
C ARG A 35 6.04 9.34 -1.52
N THR A 36 7.01 9.43 -0.59
CA THR A 36 8.34 8.85 -0.78
C THR A 36 8.26 7.33 -0.86
N LEU A 37 7.51 6.68 0.05
CA LEU A 37 7.31 5.23 0.04
C LEU A 37 6.57 4.77 -1.21
N GLN A 38 5.54 5.50 -1.64
CA GLN A 38 4.83 5.24 -2.89
C GLN A 38 5.77 5.29 -4.10
N CYS A 39 6.59 6.35 -4.22
CA CYS A 39 7.56 6.47 -5.31
C CYS A 39 8.61 5.35 -5.28
N HIS A 40 9.10 4.99 -4.09
CA HIS A 40 10.09 3.92 -3.92
C HIS A 40 9.52 2.57 -4.33
N LEU A 41 8.38 2.18 -3.75
CA LEU A 41 7.74 0.91 -4.04
C LEU A 41 7.32 0.80 -5.51
N TYR A 42 6.87 1.90 -6.12
CA TYR A 42 6.64 1.97 -7.56
C TYR A 42 7.89 1.53 -8.33
N GLY A 43 9.06 2.12 -8.03
CA GLY A 43 10.33 1.76 -8.67
C GLY A 43 10.66 0.28 -8.50
N CYS A 44 10.64 -0.22 -7.27
CA CYS A 44 10.97 -1.62 -6.99
C CYS A 44 10.05 -2.61 -7.70
N LEU A 45 8.74 -2.35 -7.74
CA LEU A 45 7.78 -3.21 -8.44
C LEU A 45 7.99 -3.17 -9.96
N ARG A 46 8.35 -2.01 -10.52
CA ARG A 46 8.70 -1.90 -11.95
C ARG A 46 9.97 -2.68 -12.27
N GLU A 47 10.99 -2.60 -11.42
CA GLU A 47 12.24 -3.37 -11.55
C GLU A 47 11.99 -4.89 -11.43
N ALA A 48 11.04 -5.30 -10.58
CA ALA A 48 10.60 -6.68 -10.47
C ALA A 48 9.77 -7.18 -11.67
N GLY A 49 9.51 -6.32 -12.67
CA GLY A 49 8.86 -6.69 -13.93
C GLY A 49 7.34 -6.55 -13.94
N PHE A 50 6.74 -5.91 -12.93
CA PHE A 50 5.31 -5.60 -12.92
C PHE A 50 5.00 -4.33 -13.71
N GLN A 51 3.76 -4.23 -14.21
CA GLN A 51 3.16 -2.96 -14.57
C GLN A 51 2.58 -2.31 -13.32
N VAL A 52 2.80 -1.00 -13.16
CA VAL A 52 2.37 -0.28 -11.95
C VAL A 52 1.75 1.04 -12.35
N LEU A 53 0.56 1.31 -11.83
CA LEU A 53 -0.14 2.58 -11.98
C LEU A 53 -0.19 3.28 -10.63
N ALA A 54 0.30 4.51 -10.58
CA ALA A 54 0.20 5.35 -9.38
C ALA A 54 -1.12 6.12 -9.36
N ASP A 55 -1.69 6.31 -8.16
CA ASP A 55 -2.88 7.12 -7.92
C ASP A 55 -4.11 6.69 -8.77
N TYR A 56 -4.30 5.39 -8.98
CA TYR A 56 -5.44 4.88 -9.74
C TYR A 56 -6.75 5.11 -8.99
N MET A 57 -7.73 5.71 -9.68
CA MET A 57 -9.06 5.97 -9.15
C MET A 57 -10.04 4.87 -9.58
N PRO A 58 -10.51 4.00 -8.66
CA PRO A 58 -11.44 2.95 -9.04
C PRO A 58 -12.80 3.53 -9.52
N PRO A 59 -13.38 3.04 -10.62
CA PRO A 59 -14.61 3.62 -11.17
C PRO A 59 -15.82 3.58 -10.24
N ARG A 60 -15.87 2.59 -9.32
CA ARG A 60 -17.00 2.35 -8.42
C ARG A 60 -16.89 3.09 -7.08
N VAL A 61 -15.71 3.63 -6.75
CA VAL A 61 -15.46 4.34 -5.49
C VAL A 61 -14.63 5.59 -5.81
N THR A 62 -15.27 6.75 -5.74
CA THR A 62 -14.66 8.04 -6.09
C THR A 62 -14.18 8.85 -4.88
N ASP A 63 -14.20 8.25 -3.68
CA ASP A 63 -13.78 8.94 -2.46
C ASP A 63 -12.26 9.14 -2.40
N ARG A 64 -11.48 8.17 -2.92
CA ARG A 64 -10.01 8.24 -3.00
C ARG A 64 -9.41 7.25 -4.01
N PRO A 65 -8.22 7.55 -4.55
CA PRO A 65 -7.43 6.58 -5.30
C PRO A 65 -6.81 5.52 -4.37
N VAL A 66 -6.41 4.39 -4.97
CA VAL A 66 -5.37 3.52 -4.42
C VAL A 66 -4.01 4.11 -4.79
N ASP A 67 -3.03 4.01 -3.89
CA ASP A 67 -1.75 4.68 -4.10
C ASP A 67 -0.93 3.95 -5.19
N LEU A 68 -0.99 2.62 -5.24
CA LEU A 68 -0.45 1.84 -6.35
C LEU A 68 -1.43 0.73 -6.75
N LEU A 69 -1.63 0.55 -8.06
CA LEU A 69 -2.24 -0.62 -8.65
C LEU A 69 -1.14 -1.41 -9.39
N VAL A 70 -1.06 -2.71 -9.13
CA VAL A 70 -0.02 -3.59 -9.66
C VAL A 70 -0.65 -4.60 -10.60
N LEU A 71 -0.13 -4.68 -11.82
CA LEU A 71 -0.57 -5.61 -12.85
C LEU A 71 0.59 -6.53 -13.26
N ASP A 72 0.24 -7.76 -13.61
CA ASP A 72 1.19 -8.68 -14.23
C ASP A 72 1.42 -8.36 -15.72
N ARG A 73 2.12 -9.24 -16.43
CA ARG A 73 2.42 -9.07 -17.86
C ARG A 73 1.20 -9.25 -18.77
N GLU A 74 0.12 -9.84 -18.25
CA GLU A 74 -1.15 -10.05 -18.96
C GLU A 74 -2.17 -8.95 -18.61
N GLU A 75 -1.72 -7.86 -17.98
CA GLU A 75 -2.55 -6.73 -17.53
C GLU A 75 -3.61 -7.14 -16.50
N LYS A 76 -3.41 -8.27 -15.80
CA LYS A 76 -4.30 -8.68 -14.70
C LYS A 76 -3.86 -8.00 -13.42
N ILE A 77 -4.84 -7.52 -12.64
CA ILE A 77 -4.58 -6.91 -11.35
C ILE A 77 -4.10 -7.99 -10.37
N VAL A 78 -2.85 -7.90 -9.95
CA VAL A 78 -2.23 -8.81 -8.97
C VAL A 78 -2.08 -8.18 -7.60
N GLY A 79 -2.16 -6.84 -7.50
CA GLY A 79 -2.13 -6.19 -6.21
C GLY A 79 -2.58 -4.75 -6.19
N ALA A 80 -2.88 -4.25 -4.99
CA ALA A 80 -3.22 -2.86 -4.75
C ALA A 80 -2.73 -2.41 -3.37
N VAL A 81 -2.21 -1.19 -3.31
CA VAL A 81 -1.52 -0.65 -2.14
C VAL A 81 -2.13 0.68 -1.73
N CYS A 82 -2.36 0.83 -0.42
CA CYS A 82 -2.60 2.12 0.22
C CYS A 82 -1.54 2.37 1.30
N PHE A 83 -1.06 3.59 1.41
CA PHE A 83 -0.25 4.12 2.50
C PHE A 83 -1.09 5.12 3.28
N ASP A 84 -1.17 4.99 4.60
CA ASP A 84 -1.88 5.93 5.47
C ASP A 84 -1.25 6.01 6.86
N GLU A 85 -1.59 7.01 7.67
CA GLU A 85 -1.10 7.05 9.06
C GLU A 85 -1.71 5.93 9.91
N VAL A 86 -2.96 5.57 9.63
CA VAL A 86 -3.75 4.53 10.30
C VAL A 86 -4.63 3.82 9.27
N VAL A 87 -5.23 2.70 9.63
CA VAL A 87 -6.21 2.05 8.75
C VAL A 87 -7.45 2.94 8.67
N THR A 88 -7.91 3.26 7.45
CA THR A 88 -9.09 4.08 7.24
C THR A 88 -10.17 3.33 6.48
N LEU A 89 -11.44 3.61 6.78
CA LEU A 89 -12.58 3.08 6.02
C LEU A 89 -12.46 3.41 4.53
N TYR A 90 -11.97 4.60 4.17
CA TYR A 90 -11.77 5.01 2.78
C TYR A 90 -10.74 4.12 2.08
N ALA A 91 -9.61 3.82 2.72
CA ALA A 91 -8.58 2.92 2.15
C ALA A 91 -9.14 1.52 1.90
N VAL A 92 -9.89 0.99 2.86
CA VAL A 92 -10.51 -0.33 2.75
C VAL A 92 -11.56 -0.33 1.64
N LYS A 93 -12.41 0.70 1.54
CA LYS A 93 -13.38 0.84 0.46
C LYS A 93 -12.73 0.91 -0.92
N SER A 94 -11.65 1.69 -1.09
CA SER A 94 -10.96 1.80 -2.38
C SER A 94 -10.31 0.47 -2.77
N LEU A 95 -9.63 -0.22 -1.84
CA LEU A 95 -9.01 -1.52 -2.10
C LEU A 95 -10.03 -2.64 -2.38
N THR A 96 -11.21 -2.58 -1.78
CA THR A 96 -12.27 -3.60 -1.97
C THR A 96 -13.21 -3.30 -3.14
N SER A 97 -12.99 -2.22 -3.88
CA SER A 97 -13.87 -1.78 -4.98
C SER A 97 -13.68 -2.55 -6.30
N PHE A 98 -12.62 -3.36 -6.40
CA PHE A 98 -12.29 -4.22 -7.53
C PHE A 98 -11.69 -5.53 -7.03
N ASP A 99 -11.67 -6.53 -7.91
CA ASP A 99 -11.06 -7.82 -7.60
C ASP A 99 -9.54 -7.74 -7.77
N SER A 100 -8.83 -8.20 -6.75
CA SER A 100 -7.38 -8.23 -6.69
C SER A 100 -6.95 -9.20 -5.57
N PRO A 101 -6.00 -10.10 -5.84
CA PRO A 101 -5.59 -11.11 -4.88
C PRO A 101 -4.66 -10.57 -3.78
N GLY A 102 -3.93 -9.47 -4.01
CA GLY A 102 -2.96 -8.91 -3.05
C GLY A 102 -3.28 -7.46 -2.68
N LYS A 103 -4.17 -7.24 -1.71
CA LYS A 103 -4.52 -5.89 -1.23
C LYS A 103 -3.82 -5.61 0.09
N VAL A 104 -3.14 -4.48 0.23
CA VAL A 104 -2.45 -4.11 1.46
C VAL A 104 -2.62 -2.65 1.83
N ILE A 105 -2.70 -2.39 3.14
CA ILE A 105 -2.54 -1.07 3.74
C ILE A 105 -1.23 -1.04 4.53
N PHE A 106 -0.29 -0.19 4.12
CA PHE A 106 0.88 0.14 4.91
C PHE A 106 0.59 1.33 5.82
N THR A 107 0.68 1.15 7.14
CA THR A 107 0.49 2.25 8.09
C THR A 107 1.80 2.86 8.57
N ILE A 108 1.91 4.19 8.55
CA ILE A 108 3.13 4.96 8.90
C ILE A 108 3.00 5.81 10.18
N GLY A 109 1.87 5.70 10.89
CA GLY A 109 1.58 6.51 12.08
C GLY A 109 2.46 6.11 13.26
N ARG A 110 3.04 7.10 13.95
CA ARG A 110 3.97 6.86 15.08
C ARG A 110 3.30 6.31 16.35
N LEU A 111 2.00 6.50 16.48
CA LEU A 111 1.25 6.07 17.66
C LEU A 111 0.66 4.69 17.41
N LYS A 112 1.41 3.64 17.76
CA LYS A 112 0.99 2.23 17.59
C LYS A 112 -0.42 1.96 18.10
N LYS A 113 -0.78 2.52 19.26
CA LYS A 113 -2.14 2.43 19.82
C LYS A 113 -3.23 2.90 18.84
N LYS A 114 -3.04 4.03 18.14
CA LYS A 114 -4.01 4.52 17.14
C LYS A 114 -4.07 3.62 15.92
N VAL A 115 -2.92 3.08 15.50
CA VAL A 115 -2.86 2.11 14.41
C VAL A 115 -3.66 0.87 14.79
N ASP A 116 -3.41 0.28 15.96
CA ASP A 116 -4.10 -0.90 16.45
C ASP A 116 -5.60 -0.67 16.61
N GLU A 117 -5.99 0.45 17.22
CA GLU A 117 -7.40 0.84 17.36
C GLU A 117 -8.10 0.96 16.01
N SER A 118 -7.41 1.43 14.97
CA SER A 118 -7.98 1.63 13.63
C SER A 118 -8.18 0.33 12.82
N ARG A 119 -7.54 -0.77 13.23
CA ARG A 119 -7.61 -2.07 12.52
C ARG A 119 -9.02 -2.66 12.47
N PHE A 120 -9.94 -2.17 13.29
CA PHE A 120 -11.36 -2.55 13.22
C PHE A 120 -12.01 -2.29 11.86
N PHE A 121 -11.45 -1.36 11.06
CA PHE A 121 -11.92 -1.12 9.69
C PHE A 121 -11.48 -2.20 8.69
N LEU A 122 -10.48 -3.03 9.02
CA LEU A 122 -9.96 -4.05 8.11
C LEU A 122 -11.06 -5.05 7.73
N LYS A 123 -10.97 -5.51 6.48
CA LYS A 123 -11.84 -6.55 5.94
C LYS A 123 -11.00 -7.76 5.56
N GLU A 124 -11.66 -8.91 5.48
CA GLU A 124 -11.06 -10.12 4.95
C GLU A 124 -10.48 -9.86 3.54
N GLY A 125 -9.29 -10.41 3.28
CA GLY A 125 -8.57 -10.21 2.02
C GLY A 125 -7.86 -8.86 1.88
N VAL A 126 -7.83 -8.01 2.92
CA VAL A 126 -6.98 -6.81 2.98
C VAL A 126 -5.91 -7.01 4.05
N GLU A 127 -4.66 -7.14 3.62
CA GLU A 127 -3.50 -7.21 4.49
C GLU A 127 -3.19 -5.86 5.12
N HIS A 128 -2.57 -5.89 6.29
CA HIS A 128 -2.14 -4.70 7.01
C HIS A 128 -0.71 -4.90 7.50
N VAL A 129 0.17 -3.97 7.10
CA VAL A 129 1.58 -3.96 7.52
C VAL A 129 1.86 -2.61 8.16
N HIS A 130 2.24 -2.60 9.43
CA HIS A 130 2.67 -1.36 10.09
C HIS A 130 4.17 -1.18 9.95
N LEU A 131 4.57 -0.01 9.43
CA LEU A 131 5.97 0.41 9.29
C LEU A 131 6.40 1.21 10.52
N GLU A 132 7.49 0.78 11.15
CA GLU A 132 8.13 1.42 12.31
C GLU A 132 9.50 2.00 11.87
N PRO A 133 9.75 3.32 12.05
CA PRO A 133 11.01 3.95 11.66
C PRO A 133 12.18 3.72 12.62
#